data_AF-A0A443NMV7-F1
#
_entry.id   AF-A0A443NMV7-F1
#
_cell.length_a   1.000
_cell.length_b   1.000
_cell.length_c   1.000
_cell.angle_alpha   90.00
_cell.angle_beta   90.00
_cell.angle_gamma   90.00
#
_symmetry.space_group_name_H-M   'P 1'
#
loop_
_entity.id
_entity.type
_entity.pdbx_description
1 polymer ?
#
loop_
_entity_poly.entity_id
_entity_poly.type
_entity_poly.pdbx_seq_one_letter_code
_entity_poly.pdbx_strand_id
1 'polypeptide(L)'
;MTVGLNTWGLVLYNNLESLLLFPLELLLMGELKKIKHDIKEELPWHSISVVLPVGLSCLFGLAISFFGFSCRRAISATGFTVLGIVNKLLTVVINLVIWDKYSTVVGTIGLLICMLGGVLYQQSSSKPKAAKPEETRNHNEVQRRLLEMESFPDSNNSEKSVDSGAPK
;
A
#
# COMPACT_ATOMS: atom_id res chain seq x y z
N MET A 1 4.01 1.15 -10.82
CA MET A 1 5.40 0.93 -10.39
C MET A 1 5.38 0.51 -8.92
N THR A 2 5.47 -0.77 -8.62
CA THR A 2 5.79 -1.24 -7.27
C THR A 2 7.07 -2.05 -7.40
N VAL A 3 8.13 -1.55 -6.77
CA VAL A 3 9.37 -2.29 -6.53
C VAL A 3 8.96 -3.68 -5.99
N GLY A 4 9.53 -4.76 -6.53
CA GLY A 4 9.12 -6.17 -6.33
C GLY A 4 9.31 -6.72 -4.91
N LEU A 5 8.84 -5.98 -3.90
CA LEU A 5 8.90 -6.31 -2.49
C LEU A 5 7.63 -7.06 -2.07
N ASN A 6 7.83 -7.99 -1.14
CA ASN A 6 6.75 -8.65 -0.44
C ASN A 6 5.91 -7.63 0.35
N THR A 7 4.62 -7.94 0.58
CA THR A 7 3.68 -7.08 1.34
C THR A 7 4.23 -6.68 2.71
N TRP A 8 4.95 -7.59 3.39
CA TRP A 8 5.62 -7.31 4.66
C TRP A 8 6.72 -6.25 4.56
N GLY A 9 7.47 -6.22 3.45
CA GLY A 9 8.47 -5.19 3.19
C GLY A 9 7.81 -3.82 3.03
N LEU A 10 6.72 -3.75 2.27
CA LEU A 10 5.96 -2.51 2.10
C LEU A 10 5.37 -2.00 3.42
N VAL A 11 4.85 -2.90 4.27
CA VAL A 11 4.37 -2.56 5.62
C VAL A 11 5.52 -2.02 6.47
N LEU A 12 6.68 -2.68 6.46
CA LEU A 12 7.85 -2.25 7.23
C LEU A 12 8.32 -0.86 6.81
N TYR A 13 8.48 -0.61 5.51
CA TYR A 13 8.91 0.70 5.00
C TYR A 13 7.92 1.81 5.38
N ASN A 14 6.62 1.56 5.24
CA ASN A 14 5.59 2.55 5.59
C ASN A 14 5.57 2.89 7.08
N ASN A 15 5.75 1.88 7.95
CA ASN A 15 5.81 2.10 9.40
C ASN A 15 7.13 2.77 9.80
N LEU A 16 8.25 2.44 9.15
CA LEU A 16 9.55 3.06 9.40
C LEU A 16 9.57 4.52 8.95
N GLU A 17 8.99 4.84 7.80
CA GLU A 17 8.83 6.22 7.32
C GLU A 17 7.97 7.04 8.28
N SER A 18 6.88 6.45 8.78
CA SER A 18 6.03 7.09 9.81
C SER A 18 6.82 7.34 11.11
N LEU A 19 7.65 6.39 11.54
CA LEU A 19 8.52 6.55 12.71
C LEU A 19 9.56 7.66 12.51
N LEU A 20 10.10 7.81 11.29
CA LEU A 20 11.05 8.88 10.95
C LEU A 20 10.39 10.27 10.97
N LEU A 21 9.14 10.35 10.52
CA LEU A 21 8.37 11.60 10.50
C LEU A 21 7.79 11.96 11.87
N PHE A 22 7.60 10.99 12.76
CA PHE A 22 7.00 11.21 14.08
C PHE A 22 7.70 12.28 14.95
N PRO A 23 9.04 12.34 15.07
CA PRO A 23 9.72 13.42 15.80
C PRO A 23 9.48 14.82 15.21
N LEU A 24 9.35 14.92 13.88
CA LEU A 24 9.03 16.18 13.20
C LEU A 24 7.59 16.60 13.51
N GLU A 25 6.65 15.65 13.48
CA GLU A 25 5.24 15.90 13.84
C GLU A 25 5.08 16.34 15.30
N LEU A 26 5.82 15.71 16.22
CA LEU A 26 5.87 16.13 17.63
C LEU A 26 6.40 17.55 17.82
N LEU A 27 7.38 17.97 17.00
CA LEU A 27 7.91 19.34 17.03
C LEU A 27 6.86 20.35 16.54
N LEU A 28 6.14 20.02 15.46
CA LEU A 28 5.09 20.87 14.87
C LEU A 28 3.85 20.99 15.78
N MET A 29 3.42 19.90 16.43
CA MET A 29 2.31 19.94 17.39
C MET A 29 2.65 20.68 18.68
N GLY A 30 3.94 20.88 19.01
CA GLY A 30 4.38 21.62 20.19
C GLY A 30 4.21 20.87 21.52
N GLU A 31 3.80 19.60 21.49
CA GLU A 31 3.53 18.75 22.66
C GLU A 31 4.82 18.29 23.39
N LEU A 32 6.01 18.63 22.88
CA LEU A 32 7.30 18.28 23.51
C LEU A 32 7.43 18.77 24.95
N LYS A 33 6.80 19.89 25.29
CA LYS A 33 6.81 20.43 26.67
C LYS A 33 5.96 19.58 27.62
N LYS A 34 4.87 19.01 27.12
CA LYS A 34 3.95 18.16 27.88
C LYS A 34 4.58 16.81 28.21
N ILE A 35 5.23 16.19 27.22
CA ILE A 35 6.01 14.94 27.42
C ILE A 35 7.09 15.12 28.49
N LYS A 36 7.81 16.26 28.48
CA LYS A 36 8.83 16.54 29.50
C LYS A 36 8.24 16.72 30.91
N HIS A 37 7.02 17.25 31.00
CA HIS A 37 6.32 17.41 32.27
C HIS A 37 5.82 16.05 32.79
N ASP A 38 5.21 15.25 31.92
CA ASP A 38 4.65 13.93 32.27
C ASP A 38 5.73 12.90 32.65
N ILE A 39 6.94 12.98 32.06
CA ILE A 39 8.10 12.15 32.44
C ILE A 39 8.61 12.55 33.83
N LYS A 40 8.54 13.84 34.18
CA LYS A 40 9.03 14.35 35.47
C LYS A 40 8.08 14.00 36.62
N GLU A 41 6.79 13.81 36.35
CA GLU A 41 5.76 13.48 37.35
C GLU A 41 5.54 11.98 37.57
N GLU A 42 6.39 11.11 37.01
CA GLU A 42 6.32 9.64 37.18
C GLU A 42 4.90 9.06 37.05
N LEU A 43 4.16 9.51 36.03
CA LEU A 43 2.84 8.93 35.75
C LEU A 43 2.94 7.41 35.59
N PRO A 44 1.88 6.62 35.86
CA PRO A 44 1.94 5.17 35.74
C PRO A 44 1.84 4.71 34.28
N TRP A 45 2.89 4.96 33.47
CA TRP A 45 2.99 4.55 32.06
C TRP A 45 2.87 3.03 31.87
N HIS A 46 3.22 2.25 32.90
CA HIS A 46 3.12 0.79 32.93
C HIS A 46 1.75 0.28 33.37
N SER A 47 0.79 1.15 33.64
CA SER A 47 -0.56 0.73 34.00
C SER A 47 -1.18 -0.07 32.85
N ILE A 48 -1.85 -1.17 33.21
CA ILE A 48 -2.54 -2.04 32.25
C ILE A 48 -3.57 -1.25 31.42
N SER A 49 -4.16 -0.22 32.02
CA SER A 49 -5.13 0.67 31.37
C SER A 49 -4.55 1.52 30.23
N VAL A 50 -3.22 1.64 30.15
CA VAL A 50 -2.52 2.37 29.08
C VAL A 50 -1.88 1.38 28.11
N VAL A 51 -1.15 0.39 28.62
CA VAL A 51 -0.42 -0.58 27.79
C VAL A 51 -1.36 -1.43 26.94
N LEU A 52 -2.50 -1.87 27.49
CA LEU A 52 -3.45 -2.71 26.78
C LEU A 52 -4.08 -2.01 25.57
N PRO A 53 -4.72 -0.82 25.70
CA PRO A 53 -5.29 -0.14 24.53
C PRO A 53 -4.23 0.30 23.51
N VAL A 54 -3.02 0.67 23.94
CA VAL A 54 -1.91 0.97 23.03
C VAL A 54 -1.45 -0.29 22.29
N GLY A 55 -1.31 -1.42 22.98
CA GLY A 55 -0.95 -2.69 22.35
C GLY A 55 -2.00 -3.14 21.32
N LEU A 56 -3.30 -3.02 21.67
CA LEU A 56 -4.39 -3.33 20.74
C LEU A 56 -4.41 -2.38 19.54
N SER A 57 -4.20 -1.07 19.75
CA SER A 57 -4.17 -0.12 18.64
C SER A 57 -2.99 -0.38 17.69
N CYS A 58 -1.82 -0.75 18.22
CA CYS A 58 -0.68 -1.18 17.41
C CYS A 58 -1.00 -2.46 16.61
N LEU A 59 -1.63 -3.46 17.24
CA LEU A 59 -2.02 -4.71 16.57
C LEU A 59 -2.99 -4.44 15.43
N PHE A 60 -4.05 -3.66 15.67
CA PHE A 60 -5.00 -3.28 14.63
C PHE A 60 -4.36 -2.40 13.56
N GLY A 61 -3.47 -1.47 13.93
CA GLY A 61 -2.72 -0.62 12.98
C GLY A 61 -1.83 -1.43 12.03
N LEU A 62 -1.15 -2.46 12.55
CA LEU A 62 -0.38 -3.40 11.74
C LEU A 62 -1.28 -4.22 10.81
N ALA A 63 -2.40 -4.73 11.32
CA ALA A 63 -3.36 -5.49 10.51
C ALA A 63 -3.93 -4.64 9.37
N ILE A 64 -4.38 -3.40 9.66
CA ILE A 64 -4.91 -2.46 8.65
C ILE A 64 -3.83 -2.15 7.61
N SER A 65 -2.59 -1.94 8.02
CA SER A 65 -1.47 -1.70 7.10
C SER A 65 -1.27 -2.90 6.17
N PHE A 66 -1.20 -4.11 6.72
CA PHE A 66 -0.99 -5.33 5.96
C PHE A 66 -2.12 -5.62 4.96
N PHE A 67 -3.37 -5.57 5.42
CA PHE A 67 -4.53 -5.77 4.55
C PHE A 67 -4.67 -4.63 3.53
N GLY A 68 -4.32 -3.40 3.89
CA GLY A 68 -4.35 -2.25 2.97
C GLY A 68 -3.38 -2.38 1.81
N PHE A 69 -2.14 -2.81 2.07
CA PHE A 69 -1.17 -3.10 1.00
C PHE A 69 -1.55 -4.34 0.19
N SER A 70 -2.05 -5.39 0.84
CA SER A 70 -2.55 -6.59 0.16
C SER A 70 -3.71 -6.26 -0.79
N CYS A 71 -4.64 -5.43 -0.34
CA CYS A 71 -5.79 -4.98 -1.12
C CYS A 71 -5.33 -4.17 -2.34
N ARG A 72 -4.43 -3.20 -2.16
CA ARG A 72 -3.88 -2.39 -3.27
C ARG A 72 -3.16 -3.20 -4.36
N ARG A 73 -2.73 -4.43 -4.08
CA ARG A 73 -2.18 -5.36 -5.09
C ARG A 73 -3.28 -6.05 -5.91
N ALA A 74 -4.46 -6.24 -5.34
CA ALA A 74 -5.57 -6.97 -5.95
C ALA A 74 -6.61 -6.05 -6.63
N ILE A 75 -6.75 -4.80 -6.16
CA ILE A 75 -7.73 -3.84 -6.68
C ILE A 75 -7.06 -2.55 -7.16
N SER A 76 -7.75 -1.85 -8.06
CA SER A 76 -7.30 -0.54 -8.56
C SER A 76 -7.26 0.51 -7.44
N ALA A 77 -6.49 1.59 -7.64
CA ALA A 77 -6.41 2.71 -6.70
C ALA A 77 -7.79 3.33 -6.40
N THR A 78 -8.63 3.50 -7.43
CA THR A 78 -10.01 3.97 -7.25
C THR A 78 -10.85 2.99 -6.45
N GLY A 79 -10.65 1.68 -6.66
CA GLY A 79 -11.36 0.64 -5.92
C GLY A 79 -11.00 0.62 -4.44
N PHE A 80 -9.74 0.89 -4.11
CA PHE A 80 -9.30 1.00 -2.71
C PHE A 80 -9.99 2.16 -1.98
N THR A 81 -10.12 3.31 -2.64
CA THR A 81 -10.87 4.45 -2.08
C THR A 81 -12.35 4.12 -1.89
N VAL A 82 -13.00 3.48 -2.86
CA VAL A 82 -14.41 3.07 -2.75
C VAL A 82 -14.60 2.05 -1.62
N LEU A 83 -13.69 1.08 -1.48
CA LEU A 83 -13.72 0.11 -0.39
C LEU A 83 -13.62 0.79 0.99
N GLY A 84 -12.78 1.82 1.11
CA GLY A 84 -12.67 2.62 2.33
C GLY A 84 -13.98 3.33 2.69
N ILE A 85 -14.67 3.90 1.69
CA ILE A 85 -15.99 4.52 1.88
C ILE A 85 -17.00 3.47 2.35
N VAL A 86 -17.06 2.30 1.69
CA VAL A 86 -17.97 1.20 2.06
C VAL A 86 -17.71 0.69 3.48
N ASN A 87 -16.45 0.55 3.90
CA ASN A 87 -16.09 0.16 5.26
C ASN A 87 -16.61 1.17 6.30
N LYS A 88 -16.49 2.48 6.02
CA LYS A 88 -17.03 3.52 6.90
C LYS A 88 -18.55 3.47 6.98
N LEU A 89 -19.25 3.25 5.86
CA LEU A 89 -20.71 3.09 5.85
C LEU A 89 -21.15 1.88 6.68
N LEU A 90 -20.46 0.75 6.56
CA LEU A 90 -20.81 -0.47 7.29
C LEU A 90 -20.78 -0.23 8.79
N THR A 91 -19.75 0.46 9.30
CA THR A 91 -19.69 0.84 10.72
C THR A 91 -20.86 1.73 11.14
N VAL A 92 -21.26 2.69 10.29
CA VAL A 92 -22.43 3.54 10.56
C VAL A 92 -23.72 2.71 10.58
N VAL A 93 -23.92 1.79 9.64
CA VAL A 93 -25.09 0.90 9.62
C VAL A 93 -25.15 0.06 10.90
N ILE A 94 -24.05 -0.59 11.26
CA ILE A 94 -23.98 -1.42 12.47
C ILE A 94 -24.30 -0.59 13.70
N ASN A 95 -23.76 0.63 13.79
CA ASN A 95 -24.04 1.54 14.89
C ASN A 95 -25.53 1.90 14.97
N LEU A 96 -26.19 2.17 13.84
CA LEU A 96 -27.64 2.46 13.81
C LEU A 96 -28.49 1.24 14.17
N VAL A 97 -28.07 0.03 13.78
CA VAL A 97 -28.78 -1.22 14.10
C VAL A 97 -28.65 -1.58 15.59
N ILE A 98 -27.50 -1.32 16.21
CA ILE A 98 -27.25 -1.65 17.62
C ILE A 98 -27.77 -0.56 18.56
N TRP A 99 -27.57 0.73 18.21
CA TRP A 99 -28.05 1.88 18.96
C TRP A 99 -29.23 2.50 18.21
N ASP A 100 -30.41 1.93 18.37
CA ASP A 100 -31.68 2.37 17.76
C ASP A 100 -32.22 3.69 18.38
N LYS A 101 -31.38 4.74 18.43
CA LYS A 101 -31.72 6.04 18.98
C LYS A 101 -31.18 7.15 18.09
N TYR A 102 -32.07 7.76 17.30
CA TYR A 102 -31.89 8.97 16.48
C TYR A 102 -31.25 8.83 15.09
N SER A 103 -31.56 7.79 14.30
CA SER A 103 -31.31 7.91 12.85
C SER A 103 -32.25 8.96 12.25
N THR A 104 -31.78 10.19 12.09
CA THR A 104 -32.47 11.20 11.28
C THR A 104 -32.67 10.63 9.87
N VAL A 105 -33.86 10.77 9.30
CA VAL A 105 -34.23 10.27 7.95
C VAL A 105 -33.18 10.62 6.88
N VAL A 106 -32.53 11.77 7.02
CA VAL A 106 -31.41 12.23 6.17
C VAL A 106 -30.20 11.29 6.22
N GLY A 107 -29.83 10.76 7.38
CA GLY A 107 -28.73 9.80 7.54
C GLY A 107 -29.03 8.46 6.85
N THR A 108 -30.27 7.99 6.95
CA THR A 108 -30.73 6.77 6.25
C THR A 108 -30.70 6.95 4.73
N ILE A 109 -31.13 8.11 4.20
CA ILE A 109 -31.07 8.40 2.76
C ILE A 109 -29.62 8.50 2.28
N GLY A 110 -28.75 9.19 3.02
CA GLY A 110 -27.32 9.27 2.69
C GLY A 110 -26.64 7.90 2.68
N LEU A 111 -27.01 7.01 3.60
CA LEU A 111 -26.58 5.61 3.62
C LEU A 111 -27.00 4.84 2.38
N LEU A 112 -28.27 4.95 1.98
CA LEU A 112 -28.78 4.28 0.78
C LEU A 112 -28.06 4.77 -0.48
N ILE A 113 -27.87 6.07 -0.65
CA ILE A 113 -27.13 6.64 -1.79
C ILE A 113 -25.69 6.12 -1.82
N CYS A 114 -25.03 6.06 -0.67
CA CYS A 114 -23.64 5.63 -0.60
C CYS A 114 -23.49 4.12 -0.84
N MET A 115 -24.45 3.31 -0.38
CA MET A 115 -24.53 1.88 -0.70
C MET A 115 -24.75 1.64 -2.20
N LEU A 116 -25.63 2.43 -2.84
CA LEU A 116 -25.80 2.42 -4.29
C LEU A 116 -24.50 2.77 -5.02
N GLY A 117 -23.76 3.78 -4.56
CA GLY A 117 -22.46 4.15 -5.14
C GLY A 117 -21.45 3.00 -5.10
N GLY A 118 -21.39 2.26 -3.99
CA GLY A 118 -20.56 1.05 -3.87
C GLY A 118 -20.97 -0.06 -4.83
N VAL A 119 -22.28 -0.34 -4.95
CA VAL A 119 -22.82 -1.37 -5.85
C VAL A 119 -22.60 -0.99 -7.32
N LEU A 120 -22.84 0.27 -7.70
CA LEU A 120 -22.59 0.77 -9.06
C LEU A 120 -21.11 0.71 -9.42
N TYR A 121 -20.20 1.00 -8.49
CA TYR A 121 -18.77 0.83 -8.72
C TYR A 121 -18.39 -0.64 -8.93
N GLN A 122 -18.92 -1.55 -8.10
CA GLN A 122 -18.71 -2.98 -8.27
C GLN A 122 -19.19 -3.43 -9.65
N GLN A 123 -20.38 -3.00 -10.09
CA GLN A 123 -20.92 -3.30 -11.42
C GLN A 123 -20.08 -2.72 -12.56
N SER A 124 -19.59 -1.49 -12.43
CA SER A 124 -18.71 -0.84 -13.40
C SER A 124 -17.37 -1.58 -13.52
N SER A 125 -16.80 -2.01 -12.38
CA SER A 125 -15.56 -2.78 -12.32
C SER A 125 -15.75 -4.26 -12.69
N SER A 126 -16.98 -4.76 -12.87
CA SER A 126 -17.29 -6.17 -13.14
C SER A 126 -17.32 -6.54 -14.63
N LYS A 127 -16.96 -5.63 -15.56
CA LYS A 127 -16.80 -6.03 -16.97
C LYS A 127 -15.52 -6.88 -17.13
N PRO A 128 -15.61 -8.13 -17.61
CA PRO A 128 -14.47 -9.03 -17.64
C PRO A 128 -13.53 -8.65 -18.79
N LYS A 129 -12.31 -8.21 -18.46
CA LYS A 129 -11.17 -8.42 -19.34
C LYS A 129 -9.93 -8.65 -18.51
N ALA A 130 -9.49 -9.92 -18.55
CA ALA A 130 -8.21 -10.43 -18.11
C ALA A 130 -7.16 -9.34 -17.87
N ALA A 131 -6.96 -8.97 -16.61
CA ALA A 131 -5.70 -8.41 -16.19
C ALA A 131 -4.67 -9.52 -16.33
N LYS A 132 -4.07 -9.65 -17.52
CA LYS A 132 -2.75 -10.26 -17.59
C LYS A 132 -1.86 -9.34 -16.76
N PRO A 133 -1.25 -9.81 -15.66
CA PRO A 133 -0.41 -8.97 -14.83
C PRO A 133 0.60 -8.27 -15.73
N GLU A 134 0.65 -6.95 -15.67
CA GLU A 134 1.63 -6.11 -16.37
C GLU A 134 3.07 -6.59 -16.07
N GLU A 135 3.24 -7.25 -14.92
CA GLU A 135 4.44 -7.96 -14.48
C GLU A 135 4.88 -9.09 -15.43
N THR A 136 3.97 -9.90 -15.97
CA THR A 136 4.34 -10.98 -16.92
C THR A 136 4.70 -10.43 -18.29
N ARG A 137 4.07 -9.33 -18.74
CA ARG A 137 4.40 -8.70 -20.02
C ARG A 137 5.78 -8.04 -19.97
N ASN A 138 6.06 -7.33 -18.87
CA ASN A 138 7.35 -6.66 -18.66
C ASN A 138 8.47 -7.69 -18.38
N HIS A 139 8.21 -8.75 -17.62
CA HIS A 139 9.18 -9.84 -17.41
C HIS A 139 9.51 -10.55 -18.73
N ASN A 140 8.51 -10.83 -19.57
CA ASN A 140 8.73 -11.44 -20.88
C ASN A 140 9.46 -10.49 -21.85
N GLU A 141 9.16 -9.18 -21.84
CA GLU A 141 9.88 -8.20 -22.67
C GLU A 141 11.33 -8.03 -22.21
N VAL A 142 11.58 -7.97 -20.90
CA VAL A 142 12.94 -7.86 -20.34
C VAL A 142 13.73 -9.15 -20.60
N GLN A 143 13.14 -10.32 -20.41
CA GLN A 143 13.81 -11.60 -20.70
C GLN A 143 14.07 -11.78 -22.19
N ARG A 144 13.18 -11.30 -23.07
CA ARG A 144 13.39 -11.27 -24.52
C ARG A 144 14.54 -10.33 -24.91
N ARG A 145 14.67 -9.17 -24.25
CA ARG A 145 15.80 -8.25 -24.46
C ARG A 145 17.13 -8.79 -23.91
N LEU A 146 17.09 -9.54 -22.81
CA LEU A 146 18.26 -10.23 -22.26
C LEU A 146 18.72 -11.37 -23.19
N LEU A 147 17.79 -12.15 -23.74
CA LEU A 147 18.08 -13.17 -24.77
C LEU A 147 18.61 -12.54 -26.07
N GLU A 148 18.06 -11.39 -26.49
CA GLU A 148 18.57 -10.64 -27.65
C GLU A 148 19.99 -10.10 -27.40
N MET A 149 20.30 -9.63 -26.19
CA MET A 149 21.66 -9.20 -25.79
C MET A 149 22.67 -10.35 -25.73
N GLU A 150 22.25 -11.55 -25.30
CA GLU A 150 23.09 -12.76 -25.29
C GLU A 150 23.33 -13.30 -26.71
N SER A 151 22.43 -12.99 -27.66
CA SER A 151 22.47 -13.50 -29.03
C SER A 151 23.32 -12.68 -30.02
N PHE A 152 23.98 -11.59 -29.60
CA PHE A 152 24.97 -10.89 -30.44
C PHE A 152 26.35 -11.51 -30.20
N PRO A 153 26.80 -12.45 -31.06
CA PRO A 153 28.04 -13.15 -30.84
C PRO A 153 29.21 -12.33 -31.37
N ASP A 154 30.36 -12.52 -30.74
CA ASP A 154 31.68 -12.19 -31.26
C ASP A 154 31.77 -12.47 -32.77
N SER A 155 31.92 -11.41 -33.56
CA SER A 155 32.31 -11.52 -34.96
C SER A 155 33.19 -10.35 -35.34
N ASN A 156 34.42 -10.72 -35.70
CA ASN A 156 35.42 -9.98 -36.45
C ASN A 156 36.22 -8.90 -35.71
N ASN A 157 37.37 -9.33 -35.19
CA ASN A 157 38.59 -8.54 -35.37
C ASN A 157 39.56 -9.34 -36.25
N SER A 158 39.52 -9.06 -37.56
CA SER A 158 40.54 -9.43 -38.54
C SER A 158 40.84 -8.19 -39.36
N GLU A 159 42.00 -7.57 -39.08
CA GLU A 159 42.83 -6.74 -39.97
C GLU A 159 44.02 -6.24 -39.10
N LYS A 160 45.31 -6.29 -39.44
CA LYS A 160 46.01 -6.54 -40.70
C LYS A 160 47.54 -6.56 -40.45
N SER A 161 48.26 -7.49 -41.08
CA SER A 161 49.68 -7.48 -41.56
C SER A 161 50.15 -8.94 -41.57
N VAL A 162 50.58 -9.54 -42.69
CA VAL A 162 51.71 -9.16 -43.53
C VAL A 162 51.44 -9.57 -44.98
N ASP A 163 51.67 -8.64 -45.89
CA ASP A 163 51.84 -8.86 -47.33
C ASP A 163 53.33 -9.09 -47.62
N SER A 164 53.66 -10.24 -48.21
CA SER A 164 54.72 -10.34 -49.23
C SER A 164 54.63 -11.70 -49.93
N GLY A 165 54.33 -11.63 -51.22
CA GLY A 165 54.16 -12.76 -52.10
C GLY A 165 55.43 -13.58 -52.34
N ALA A 166 55.20 -14.82 -52.72
CA ALA A 166 56.13 -15.62 -53.51
C ALA A 166 55.51 -15.84 -54.90
N PRO A 167 56.33 -15.82 -55.96
CA PRO A 167 56.14 -16.87 -56.95
C PRO A 167 57.45 -17.51 -57.41
N LYS A 168 57.39 -18.84 -57.52
CA LYS A 168 58.33 -19.83 -58.09
C LYS A 168 59.40 -20.39 -57.17
#